data_AF-A0AAW6Q9Z1-F1
#
_entry.id   AF-A0AAW6Q9Z1-F1
#
_cell.length_a   1.000
_cell.length_b   1.000
_cell.length_c   1.000
_cell.angle_alpha   90.00
_cell.angle_beta   90.00
_cell.angle_gamma   90.00
#
_symmetry.space_group_name_H-M   'P 1'
#
loop_
_entity.id
_entity.type
_entity.pdbx_description
1 polymer ?
#
loop_
_entity_poly.entity_id
_entity_poly.type
_entity_poly.pdbx_seq_one_letter_code
_entity_poly.pdbx_strand_id
1 'polypeptide(L)'
;MSDSSRKARNPLILAVLIGLGFHSFPVQAVDDDSAILQLRQAFQPTESAPNKETGLALDIARHFYPAEVIKAFIDTIHNAGGTFLHLHFSDHENYALESAVLNQRAENATQDQYGVYINPKTHKPFLSYAQLKDITDYAKSKNVELIPELDSPNHMTAIFDLLEKEHGKPYVQKIRSKWTEEEIDITNPDSIAFVKSLITEVVDIFGDSSRHFHIGGDEFGYGVDNNHEFINYANTLAKFLQEKGLKTRIWNDGLIKATINQLNPDIQITYWSYDGNPQDEREAQRRRKIRMSMPELIERGFSVLNYNAYYLYFTPEEGAATSHDSNFATRDVLKNWDLTIWDEQNPQNKIKDPHKIMGSALSIWGEHAGSLQSDSIQKYTAPLLTAIIYKTKATDNRDETNRRLRLLTENDFASLDSTTYIDLLQLKNHAFIALKNNRQTVRLLQENKLPERKITFWLNGSDKQKIQLNPHWRKTDHVQQRDGKDYQAYDYQGNTLWLDKTIEISDP
;
A
#
# COMPACT_ATOMS: atom_id res chain seq x y z
N MET A 1 45.64 55.58 9.49
CA MET A 1 46.08 54.18 9.61
C MET A 1 45.15 53.37 8.71
N SER A 2 45.40 53.48 7.40
CA SER A 2 46.04 52.45 6.55
C SER A 2 45.19 51.20 6.43
N ASP A 3 44.79 50.72 5.28
CA ASP A 3 44.81 51.14 3.86
C ASP A 3 43.99 50.00 3.21
N SER A 4 42.87 50.27 2.53
CA SER A 4 42.71 50.13 1.07
C SER A 4 43.12 48.75 0.50
N SER A 5 42.56 48.20 -0.57
CA SER A 5 41.43 48.48 -1.44
C SER A 5 41.46 47.42 -2.55
N ARG A 6 40.29 47.17 -3.16
CA ARG A 6 40.09 46.99 -4.62
C ARG A 6 40.66 45.77 -5.39
N LYS A 7 39.69 45.19 -6.12
CA LYS A 7 39.67 44.88 -7.58
C LYS A 7 40.14 43.49 -8.05
N ALA A 8 39.12 42.74 -8.50
CA ALA A 8 38.92 42.24 -9.87
C ALA A 8 39.95 41.26 -10.48
N ARG A 9 39.45 40.12 -10.98
CA ARG A 9 39.40 39.75 -12.42
C ARG A 9 39.18 38.24 -12.59
N ASN A 10 38.19 37.88 -13.40
CA ASN A 10 38.21 36.65 -14.20
C ASN A 10 39.48 36.62 -15.06
N PRO A 11 39.98 35.41 -15.36
CA PRO A 11 40.34 35.16 -16.75
C PRO A 11 39.75 33.84 -17.28
N LEU A 12 39.18 33.96 -18.48
CA LEU A 12 39.16 32.92 -19.50
C LEU A 12 40.57 32.34 -19.69
N ILE A 13 40.68 31.02 -19.86
CA ILE A 13 41.74 30.43 -20.67
C ILE A 13 41.10 29.61 -21.79
N LEU A 14 41.51 29.98 -23.00
CA LEU A 14 41.16 29.43 -24.29
C LEU A 14 42.12 28.27 -24.65
N ALA A 15 41.57 27.37 -25.46
CA ALA A 15 42.10 26.11 -25.99
C ALA A 15 43.52 26.08 -26.57
N VAL A 16 44.11 24.87 -26.58
CA VAL A 16 44.97 24.38 -27.65
C VAL A 16 44.57 22.93 -28.01
N LEU A 17 44.22 22.76 -29.29
CA LEU A 17 44.00 21.50 -30.02
C LEU A 17 45.33 20.86 -30.42
N ILE A 18 45.48 19.54 -30.19
CA ILE A 18 46.18 18.63 -31.12
C ILE A 18 45.38 17.33 -31.16
N GLY A 19 44.86 17.00 -32.33
CA GLY A 19 44.10 15.78 -32.58
C GLY A 19 44.98 14.56 -32.85
N LEU A 20 44.36 13.39 -32.71
CA LEU A 20 44.50 12.22 -33.58
C LEU A 20 43.27 11.34 -33.33
N GLY A 21 42.58 10.99 -34.41
CA GLY A 21 41.24 10.46 -34.39
C GLY A 21 41.14 8.95 -34.13
N PHE A 22 40.00 8.56 -33.58
CA PHE A 22 39.34 7.29 -33.87
C PHE A 22 37.84 7.57 -33.98
N HIS A 23 37.24 7.10 -35.07
CA HIS A 23 35.81 7.17 -35.31
C HIS A 23 35.10 6.23 -34.34
N SER A 24 34.24 6.76 -33.49
CA SER A 24 33.28 5.99 -32.71
C SER A 24 32.02 6.84 -32.59
N PHE A 25 30.92 6.32 -33.13
CA PHE A 25 29.59 6.94 -33.02
C PHE A 25 29.24 7.15 -31.54
N PRO A 26 28.69 8.31 -31.13
CA PRO A 26 28.15 8.44 -29.80
C PRO A 26 26.82 7.66 -29.75
N VAL A 27 26.84 6.53 -29.04
CA VAL A 27 25.63 6.00 -28.40
C VAL A 27 25.28 7.01 -27.31
N GLN A 28 24.28 7.85 -27.56
CA GLN A 28 23.64 8.62 -26.51
C GLN A 28 22.87 7.61 -25.64
N ALA A 29 23.45 7.26 -24.49
CA ALA A 29 22.65 6.76 -23.38
C ALA A 29 21.67 7.87 -23.01
N VAL A 30 20.39 7.67 -23.29
CA VAL A 30 19.33 8.47 -22.69
C VAL A 30 19.19 7.91 -21.28
N ASP A 31 19.79 8.59 -20.30
CA ASP A 31 19.58 8.31 -18.89
C ASP A 31 18.09 8.52 -18.57
N ASP A 32 17.38 7.45 -18.21
CA ASP A 32 16.02 7.48 -17.63
C ASP A 32 15.95 8.41 -16.41
N ASP A 33 17.08 8.61 -15.71
CA ASP A 33 17.21 9.53 -14.58
C ASP A 33 17.03 11.00 -14.97
N SER A 34 17.30 11.39 -16.22
CA SER A 34 17.18 12.79 -16.65
C SER A 34 15.73 13.27 -16.78
N ALA A 35 14.82 12.38 -17.16
CA ALA A 35 13.38 12.66 -17.20
C ALA A 35 12.80 12.77 -15.77
N ILE A 36 13.24 11.90 -14.86
CA ILE A 36 12.87 11.94 -13.44
C ILE A 36 13.44 13.19 -12.75
N LEU A 37 14.65 13.62 -13.11
CA LEU A 37 15.30 14.80 -12.55
C LEU A 37 14.69 16.12 -13.07
N GLN A 38 14.29 16.19 -14.34
CA GLN A 38 13.57 17.34 -14.89
C GLN A 38 12.15 17.47 -14.32
N LEU A 39 11.49 16.35 -13.99
CA LEU A 39 10.25 16.34 -13.23
C LEU A 39 10.47 16.95 -11.84
N ARG A 40 11.45 16.48 -11.06
CA ARG A 40 11.75 16.99 -9.70
C ARG A 40 11.97 18.50 -9.61
N GLN A 41 12.61 19.14 -10.59
CA GLN A 41 12.93 20.57 -10.54
C GLN A 41 11.75 21.50 -10.79
N ALA A 42 10.64 21.02 -11.36
CA ALA A 42 9.44 21.81 -11.63
C ALA A 42 8.46 21.90 -10.43
N PHE A 43 8.73 21.23 -9.32
CA PHE A 43 7.78 20.98 -8.24
C PHE A 43 8.16 21.66 -6.91
N GLN A 44 7.93 22.97 -6.82
CA GLN A 44 7.76 23.63 -5.53
C GLN A 44 6.26 23.88 -5.25
N PRO A 45 5.73 23.49 -4.08
CA PRO A 45 4.32 23.70 -3.76
C PRO A 45 4.01 25.19 -3.54
N THR A 46 2.89 25.65 -4.09
CA THR A 46 2.28 26.95 -3.74
C THR A 46 1.15 26.73 -2.72
N GLU A 47 1.27 27.39 -1.57
CA GLU A 47 0.32 27.37 -0.44
C GLU A 47 -0.96 28.17 -0.75
N SER A 48 -2.17 27.58 -0.63
CA SER A 48 -3.39 28.33 -0.25
C SER A 48 -4.69 27.53 0.01
N ALA A 49 -4.70 26.20 0.11
CA ALA A 49 -5.89 25.42 0.54
C ALA A 49 -5.48 24.38 1.61
N PRO A 50 -6.36 23.96 2.55
CA PRO A 50 -6.07 22.78 3.36
C PRO A 50 -6.00 21.58 2.43
N ASN A 51 -4.78 21.19 2.09
CA ASN A 51 -4.51 20.11 1.15
C ASN A 51 -5.20 18.82 1.63
N LYS A 52 -5.93 18.14 0.73
CA LYS A 52 -6.51 16.82 1.04
C LYS A 52 -5.47 15.89 1.66
N GLU A 53 -5.90 15.16 2.67
CA GLU A 53 -5.09 14.10 3.26
C GLU A 53 -5.19 12.83 2.41
N THR A 54 -4.07 12.34 1.89
CA THR A 54 -4.10 11.15 1.05
C THR A 54 -2.85 10.31 1.16
N GLY A 55 -3.00 8.99 1.07
CA GLY A 55 -1.93 8.10 1.44
C GLY A 55 -2.25 6.64 1.19
N LEU A 56 -1.57 5.80 1.95
CA LEU A 56 -1.66 4.34 1.93
C LEU A 56 -2.03 3.86 3.33
N ALA A 57 -3.00 2.96 3.44
CA ALA A 57 -3.12 2.02 4.55
C ALA A 57 -2.43 0.71 4.17
N LEU A 58 -1.39 0.34 4.90
CA LEU A 58 -0.59 -0.86 4.63
C LEU A 58 -0.75 -1.85 5.78
N ASP A 59 -1.35 -3.00 5.48
CA ASP A 59 -1.45 -4.12 6.40
C ASP A 59 -0.14 -4.90 6.45
N ILE A 60 0.58 -4.75 7.56
CA ILE A 60 1.80 -5.50 7.87
C ILE A 60 1.55 -6.67 8.83
N ALA A 61 0.29 -6.86 9.29
CA ALA A 61 -0.10 -7.92 10.20
C ALA A 61 -0.35 -9.24 9.46
N ARG A 62 -1.11 -9.22 8.35
CA ARG A 62 -1.39 -10.44 7.56
C ARG A 62 -0.24 -10.80 6.62
N HIS A 63 0.40 -9.78 6.04
CA HIS A 63 1.59 -9.95 5.20
C HIS A 63 2.68 -8.97 5.62
N PHE A 64 3.84 -9.46 6.05
CA PHE A 64 4.90 -8.60 6.57
C PHE A 64 5.70 -7.93 5.45
N TYR A 65 6.04 -6.66 5.64
CA TYR A 65 6.88 -5.88 4.73
C TYR A 65 8.17 -5.47 5.45
N PRO A 66 9.37 -5.82 4.94
CA PRO A 66 10.63 -5.34 5.49
C PRO A 66 10.74 -3.81 5.46
N ALA A 67 11.57 -3.25 6.34
CA ALA A 67 11.72 -1.80 6.50
C ALA A 67 12.02 -1.06 5.19
N GLU A 68 12.87 -1.62 4.32
CA GLU A 68 13.19 -1.00 3.03
C GLU A 68 12.00 -0.94 2.07
N VAL A 69 11.09 -1.93 2.14
CA VAL A 69 9.86 -1.92 1.32
C VAL A 69 8.88 -0.88 1.82
N ILE A 70 8.77 -0.73 3.15
CA ILE A 70 7.98 0.35 3.77
C ILE A 70 8.51 1.73 3.34
N LYS A 71 9.84 1.92 3.32
CA LYS A 71 10.47 3.14 2.79
C LYS A 71 10.17 3.36 1.31
N ALA A 72 10.14 2.31 0.49
CA ALA A 72 9.76 2.41 -0.91
C ALA A 72 8.29 2.82 -1.10
N PHE A 73 7.37 2.40 -0.22
CA PHE A 73 6.01 2.95 -0.19
C PHE A 73 5.99 4.43 0.21
N ILE A 74 6.76 4.82 1.23
CA ILE A 74 6.92 6.23 1.63
C ILE A 74 7.41 7.09 0.46
N ASP A 75 8.36 6.58 -0.34
CA ASP A 75 8.83 7.27 -1.55
C ASP A 75 7.71 7.44 -2.58
N THR A 76 6.89 6.41 -2.84
CA THR A 76 5.74 6.53 -3.74
C THR A 76 4.74 7.58 -3.25
N ILE A 77 4.41 7.56 -1.95
CA ILE A 77 3.50 8.53 -1.32
C ILE A 77 4.06 9.94 -1.51
N HIS A 78 5.31 10.18 -1.09
CA HIS A 78 5.97 11.48 -1.20
C HIS A 78 6.04 11.99 -2.64
N ASN A 79 6.48 11.14 -3.58
CA ASN A 79 6.66 11.52 -4.98
C ASN A 79 5.31 11.85 -5.66
N ALA A 80 4.23 11.18 -5.28
CA ALA A 80 2.87 11.51 -5.72
C ALA A 80 2.29 12.73 -4.97
N GLY A 81 2.97 13.22 -3.94
CA GLY A 81 2.55 14.31 -3.09
C GLY A 81 1.58 13.90 -1.97
N GLY A 82 1.37 12.62 -1.70
CA GLY A 82 0.59 12.15 -0.56
C GLY A 82 1.20 12.60 0.78
N THR A 83 0.44 12.42 1.85
CA THR A 83 0.68 13.03 3.16
C THR A 83 0.83 12.04 4.29
N PHE A 84 0.37 10.79 4.15
CA PHE A 84 0.45 9.80 5.22
C PHE A 84 0.66 8.36 4.75
N LEU A 85 1.23 7.55 5.64
CA LEU A 85 1.20 6.10 5.66
C LEU A 85 0.49 5.67 6.95
N HIS A 86 -0.71 5.13 6.81
CA HIS A 86 -1.47 4.43 7.84
C HIS A 86 -0.94 3.01 7.94
N LEU A 87 -0.34 2.66 9.08
CA LEU A 87 0.32 1.38 9.27
C LEU A 87 -0.56 0.48 10.14
N HIS A 88 -1.23 -0.47 9.49
CA HIS A 88 -2.04 -1.49 10.15
C HIS A 88 -1.12 -2.64 10.57
N PHE A 89 -0.66 -2.60 11.82
CA PHE A 89 0.40 -3.49 12.30
C PHE A 89 -0.06 -4.60 13.24
N SER A 90 -1.32 -4.59 13.66
CA SER A 90 -1.88 -5.53 14.62
C SER A 90 -3.21 -6.05 14.13
N ASP A 91 -3.29 -7.38 14.02
CA ASP A 91 -4.54 -8.08 13.72
C ASP A 91 -4.60 -9.48 14.33
N HIS A 92 -5.57 -10.31 13.93
CA HIS A 92 -5.67 -11.71 14.30
C HIS A 92 -4.39 -12.50 13.99
N GLU A 93 -3.78 -12.28 12.82
CA GLU A 93 -2.68 -13.09 12.32
C GLU A 93 -1.32 -12.75 12.94
N ASN A 94 -1.11 -11.50 13.36
CA ASN A 94 0.16 -11.03 13.90
C ASN A 94 0.08 -9.67 14.63
N TYR A 95 1.00 -9.46 15.57
CA TYR A 95 1.40 -8.14 16.07
C TYR A 95 2.81 -7.87 15.54
N ALA A 96 2.93 -6.98 14.56
CA ALA A 96 4.12 -6.85 13.72
C ALA A 96 5.16 -5.83 14.22
N LEU A 97 5.08 -5.38 15.48
CA LEU A 97 6.04 -4.46 16.09
C LEU A 97 6.77 -5.11 17.28
N GLU A 98 7.96 -4.62 17.60
CA GLU A 98 8.58 -4.89 18.91
C GLU A 98 7.72 -4.26 20.02
N SER A 99 7.58 -4.95 21.15
CA SER A 99 6.80 -4.49 22.29
C SER A 99 7.38 -5.01 23.61
N ALA A 100 7.64 -4.10 24.54
CA ALA A 100 7.99 -4.44 25.91
C ALA A 100 6.74 -4.85 26.71
N VAL A 101 5.59 -4.22 26.45
CA VAL A 101 4.30 -4.60 27.08
C VAL A 101 3.93 -6.06 26.76
N LEU A 102 4.19 -6.54 25.54
CA LEU A 102 3.88 -7.91 25.09
C LEU A 102 5.06 -8.89 25.22
N ASN A 103 6.19 -8.44 25.77
CA ASN A 103 7.46 -9.20 25.81
C ASN A 103 7.89 -9.78 24.44
N GLN A 104 7.62 -9.06 23.35
CA GLN A 104 8.13 -9.36 22.01
C GLN A 104 9.35 -8.48 21.77
N ARG A 105 10.56 -9.02 21.98
CA ARG A 105 11.80 -8.24 21.98
C ARG A 105 12.78 -8.73 20.93
N ALA A 106 13.45 -7.80 20.24
CA ALA A 106 14.45 -8.12 19.21
C ALA A 106 15.62 -8.95 19.76
N GLU A 107 16.01 -8.73 21.02
CA GLU A 107 17.07 -9.48 21.71
C GLU A 107 16.75 -10.98 21.89
N ASN A 108 15.45 -11.32 21.92
CA ASN A 108 14.97 -12.69 22.09
C ASN A 108 14.53 -13.33 20.75
N ALA A 109 14.60 -12.58 19.65
CA ALA A 109 14.17 -13.03 18.33
C ALA A 109 15.32 -13.68 17.56
N THR A 110 14.95 -14.51 16.59
CA THR A 110 15.88 -14.94 15.54
C THR A 110 15.80 -13.97 14.38
N GLN A 111 16.92 -13.66 13.74
CA GLN A 111 16.95 -12.80 12.56
C GLN A 111 17.21 -13.63 11.31
N ASP A 112 16.43 -13.41 10.25
CA ASP A 112 16.70 -14.04 8.95
C ASP A 112 17.83 -13.34 8.18
N GLN A 113 18.19 -13.88 7.02
CA GLN A 113 19.26 -13.33 6.17
C GLN A 113 18.97 -11.92 5.61
N TYR A 114 17.71 -11.46 5.68
CA TYR A 114 17.27 -10.16 5.20
C TYR A 114 17.07 -9.15 6.34
N GLY A 115 17.45 -9.53 7.57
CA GLY A 115 17.35 -8.67 8.73
C GLY A 115 15.96 -8.63 9.37
N VAL A 116 15.04 -9.53 8.99
CA VAL A 116 13.70 -9.63 9.58
C VAL A 116 13.78 -10.38 10.90
N TYR A 117 13.22 -9.78 11.96
CA TYR A 117 13.13 -10.41 13.28
C TYR A 117 11.91 -11.33 13.33
N ILE A 118 12.11 -12.58 13.75
CA ILE A 118 11.06 -13.59 13.93
C ILE A 118 10.96 -13.93 15.41
N ASN A 119 9.77 -13.78 15.97
CA ASN A 119 9.50 -14.17 17.35
C ASN A 119 9.55 -15.71 17.45
N PRO A 120 10.37 -16.32 18.33
CA PRO A 120 10.54 -17.76 18.39
C PRO A 120 9.32 -18.49 18.97
N LYS A 121 8.45 -17.77 19.69
CA LYS A 121 7.22 -18.32 20.28
C LYS A 121 6.05 -18.31 19.29
N THR A 122 5.89 -17.26 18.49
CA THR A 122 4.78 -17.12 17.52
C THR A 122 5.17 -17.51 16.11
N HIS A 123 6.47 -17.58 15.80
CA HIS A 123 7.01 -17.75 14.46
C HIS A 123 6.57 -16.67 13.47
N LYS A 124 6.21 -15.50 13.99
CA LYS A 124 5.77 -14.35 13.20
C LYS A 124 6.84 -13.26 13.14
N PRO A 125 6.95 -12.54 12.02
CA PRO A 125 7.88 -11.45 11.86
C PRO A 125 7.42 -10.17 12.59
N PHE A 126 8.37 -9.33 12.99
CA PHE A 126 8.08 -8.00 13.53
C PHE A 126 9.21 -7.00 13.24
N LEU A 127 8.88 -5.71 13.26
CA LEU A 127 9.84 -4.60 13.16
C LEU A 127 10.44 -4.31 14.55
N SER A 128 11.77 -4.33 14.65
CA SER A 128 12.48 -3.89 15.86
C SER A 128 12.30 -2.40 16.13
N TYR A 129 12.53 -1.95 17.37
CA TYR A 129 12.57 -0.51 17.70
C TYR A 129 13.59 0.27 16.86
N ALA A 130 14.73 -0.35 16.51
CA ALA A 130 15.73 0.27 15.65
C ALA A 130 15.21 0.47 14.21
N GLN A 131 14.53 -0.54 13.65
CA GLN A 131 13.90 -0.43 12.33
C GLN A 131 12.75 0.57 12.34
N LEU A 132 11.94 0.61 13.41
CA LEU A 132 10.85 1.57 13.54
C LEU A 132 11.38 2.99 13.62
N LYS A 133 12.45 3.24 14.39
CA LYS A 133 13.10 4.55 14.43
C LYS A 133 13.63 4.98 13.06
N ASP A 134 14.23 4.07 12.32
CA ASP A 134 14.73 4.34 10.98
C ASP A 134 13.59 4.66 9.99
N ILE A 135 12.47 3.93 10.06
CA ILE A 135 11.26 4.21 9.27
C ILE A 135 10.64 5.57 9.65
N THR A 136 10.53 5.89 10.94
CA THR A 136 9.96 7.16 11.41
C THR A 136 10.82 8.36 11.00
N ASP A 137 12.14 8.26 11.13
CA ASP A 137 13.08 9.27 10.66
C ASP A 137 13.00 9.46 9.13
N TYR A 138 12.89 8.35 8.37
CA TYR A 138 12.76 8.40 6.92
C TYR A 138 11.45 9.06 6.48
N ALA A 139 10.31 8.67 7.07
CA ALA A 139 9.00 9.25 6.78
C ALA A 139 8.97 10.77 7.04
N LYS A 140 9.57 11.21 8.16
CA LYS A 140 9.74 12.64 8.48
C LYS A 140 10.57 13.37 7.44
N SER A 141 11.68 12.78 6.98
CA SER A 141 12.52 13.38 5.93
C SER A 141 11.76 13.60 4.60
N LYS A 142 10.66 12.87 4.41
CA LYS A 142 9.77 12.92 3.24
C LYS A 142 8.46 13.67 3.50
N ASN A 143 8.28 14.28 4.68
CA ASN A 143 7.03 14.91 5.08
C ASN A 143 5.80 13.97 4.97
N VAL A 144 6.00 12.67 5.18
CA VAL A 144 4.93 11.67 5.23
C VAL A 144 4.66 11.35 6.70
N GLU A 145 3.44 11.56 7.16
CA GLU A 145 3.00 11.19 8.50
C GLU A 145 2.87 9.67 8.62
N LEU A 146 3.31 9.09 9.74
CA LEU A 146 3.00 7.71 10.09
C LEU A 146 1.81 7.69 11.04
N ILE A 147 0.76 6.95 10.68
CA ILE A 147 -0.46 6.79 11.47
C ILE A 147 -0.51 5.35 11.95
N PRO A 148 -0.04 5.05 13.17
CA PRO A 148 -0.12 3.70 13.72
C PRO A 148 -1.58 3.30 13.97
N GLU A 149 -1.92 2.06 13.64
CA GLU A 149 -3.18 1.44 14.00
C GLU A 149 -3.00 0.26 14.95
N LEU A 150 -3.58 0.40 16.14
CA LEU A 150 -3.81 -0.71 17.05
C LEU A 150 -5.30 -1.05 16.97
N ASP A 151 -5.65 -2.12 16.26
CA ASP A 151 -7.05 -2.49 16.09
C ASP A 151 -7.66 -3.02 17.39
N SER A 152 -8.89 -2.56 17.67
CA SER A 152 -9.69 -2.96 18.82
C SER A 152 -11.15 -2.50 18.64
N PRO A 153 -12.15 -3.24 19.14
CA PRO A 153 -12.00 -4.32 20.11
C PRO A 153 -11.84 -5.72 19.53
N ASN A 154 -12.21 -5.95 18.25
CA ASN A 154 -11.93 -7.21 17.55
C ASN A 154 -10.50 -7.16 16.94
N HIS A 155 -10.12 -8.08 16.05
CA HIS A 155 -8.82 -8.02 15.35
C HIS A 155 -7.62 -8.03 16.30
N MET A 156 -7.73 -8.72 17.45
CA MET A 156 -6.72 -8.68 18.53
C MET A 156 -6.09 -10.04 18.87
N THR A 157 -6.36 -11.09 18.10
CA THR A 157 -5.95 -12.46 18.47
C THR A 157 -4.44 -12.60 18.68
N ALA A 158 -3.60 -11.96 17.86
CA ALA A 158 -2.14 -12.05 18.02
C ALA A 158 -1.64 -11.42 19.33
N ILE A 159 -2.27 -10.34 19.79
CA ILE A 159 -1.98 -9.72 21.09
C ILE A 159 -2.32 -10.71 22.21
N PHE A 160 -3.48 -11.35 22.14
CA PHE A 160 -3.87 -12.35 23.13
C PHE A 160 -2.94 -13.56 23.14
N ASP A 161 -2.49 -14.03 21.98
CA ASP A 161 -1.54 -15.14 21.88
C ASP A 161 -0.19 -14.81 22.53
N LEU A 162 0.32 -13.59 22.33
CA LEU A 162 1.54 -13.12 22.98
C LEU A 162 1.37 -13.07 24.50
N LEU A 163 0.27 -12.51 24.98
CA LEU A 163 -0.04 -12.45 26.41
C LEU A 163 -0.24 -13.83 27.04
N GLU A 164 -0.91 -14.76 26.35
CA GLU A 164 -1.11 -16.12 26.85
C GLU A 164 0.24 -16.85 26.98
N LYS A 165 1.15 -16.66 26.02
CA LYS A 165 2.50 -17.25 26.06
C LYS A 165 3.43 -16.61 27.09
N GLU A 166 3.06 -15.46 27.65
CA GLU A 166 3.84 -14.76 28.67
C GLU A 166 3.25 -14.92 30.08
N HIS A 167 1.93 -14.75 30.22
CA HIS A 167 1.24 -14.70 31.51
C HIS A 167 0.28 -15.88 31.74
N GLY A 168 0.05 -16.71 30.73
CA GLY A 168 -0.85 -17.86 30.77
C GLY A 168 -2.31 -17.50 30.48
N LYS A 169 -3.07 -18.51 30.05
CA LYS A 169 -4.49 -18.41 29.68
C LYS A 169 -5.39 -17.69 30.71
N PRO A 170 -5.24 -17.91 32.05
CA PRO A 170 -6.07 -17.23 33.04
C PRO A 170 -5.91 -15.70 33.07
N TYR A 171 -4.77 -15.16 32.61
CA TYR A 171 -4.58 -13.72 32.49
C TYR A 171 -5.42 -13.17 31.34
N VAL A 172 -5.30 -13.77 30.16
CA VAL A 172 -6.00 -13.35 28.94
C VAL A 172 -7.53 -13.44 29.10
N GLN A 173 -8.03 -14.47 29.77
CA GLN A 173 -9.46 -14.62 30.06
C GLN A 173 -10.06 -13.49 30.91
N LYS A 174 -9.25 -12.76 31.68
CA LYS A 174 -9.74 -11.62 32.48
C LYS A 174 -9.97 -10.36 31.65
N ILE A 175 -9.24 -10.23 30.54
CA ILE A 175 -9.30 -9.04 29.69
C ILE A 175 -10.18 -9.23 28.45
N ARG A 176 -10.36 -10.46 27.98
CA ARG A 176 -11.23 -10.78 26.84
C ARG A 176 -12.71 -10.54 27.12
N SER A 177 -13.45 -10.26 26.05
CA SER A 177 -14.90 -10.26 26.04
C SER A 177 -15.46 -11.60 26.55
N LYS A 178 -16.60 -11.54 27.24
CA LYS A 178 -17.32 -12.75 27.69
C LYS A 178 -18.12 -13.40 26.55
N TRP A 179 -18.27 -12.71 25.42
CA TRP A 179 -19.13 -13.11 24.31
C TRP A 179 -18.37 -13.78 23.18
N THR A 180 -17.11 -13.40 22.97
CA THR A 180 -16.22 -13.96 21.94
C THR A 180 -14.77 -13.95 22.45
N GLU A 181 -13.97 -14.90 21.96
CA GLU A 181 -12.54 -15.00 22.30
C GLU A 181 -11.66 -14.04 21.48
N GLU A 182 -12.22 -13.42 20.44
CA GLU A 182 -11.50 -12.55 19.50
C GLU A 182 -11.51 -11.07 19.91
N GLU A 183 -12.35 -10.71 20.88
CA GLU A 183 -12.51 -9.33 21.33
C GLU A 183 -11.97 -9.07 22.74
N ILE A 184 -11.53 -7.84 22.96
CA ILE A 184 -11.27 -7.33 24.31
C ILE A 184 -12.56 -6.83 24.99
N ASP A 185 -12.67 -7.00 26.30
CA ASP A 185 -13.81 -6.49 27.08
C ASP A 185 -13.73 -4.97 27.22
N ILE A 186 -14.43 -4.25 26.35
CA ILE A 186 -14.48 -2.78 26.34
C ILE A 186 -15.24 -2.16 27.52
N THR A 187 -15.86 -2.98 28.38
CA THR A 187 -16.55 -2.53 29.60
C THR A 187 -15.69 -2.73 30.85
N ASN A 188 -14.63 -3.53 30.77
CA ASN A 188 -13.75 -3.84 31.88
C ASN A 188 -12.63 -2.76 32.00
N PRO A 189 -12.52 -2.05 33.15
CA PRO A 189 -11.47 -1.06 33.37
C PRO A 189 -10.04 -1.60 33.20
N ASP A 190 -9.78 -2.85 33.58
CA ASP A 190 -8.45 -3.46 33.45
C ASP A 190 -8.09 -3.69 31.98
N SER A 191 -9.06 -4.09 31.16
CA SER A 191 -8.92 -4.24 29.71
C SER A 191 -8.63 -2.90 29.04
N ILE A 192 -9.39 -1.86 29.38
CA ILE A 192 -9.17 -0.50 28.86
C ILE A 192 -7.79 0.01 29.29
N ALA A 193 -7.37 -0.25 30.53
CA ALA A 193 -6.04 0.13 31.01
C ALA A 193 -4.93 -0.57 30.22
N PHE A 194 -5.09 -1.85 29.90
CA PHE A 194 -4.17 -2.59 29.05
C PHE A 194 -4.07 -2.01 27.63
N VAL A 195 -5.21 -1.70 26.98
CA VAL A 195 -5.18 -1.04 25.66
C VAL A 195 -4.44 0.30 25.74
N LYS A 196 -4.71 1.10 26.76
CA LYS A 196 -4.01 2.39 26.97
C LYS A 196 -2.51 2.22 27.20
N SER A 197 -2.06 1.12 27.84
CA SER A 197 -0.63 0.86 28.00
C SER A 197 0.03 0.52 26.67
N LEU A 198 -0.62 -0.29 25.82
CA LEU A 198 -0.12 -0.56 24.46
C LEU A 198 -0.10 0.69 23.59
N ILE A 199 -1.18 1.48 23.61
CA ILE A 199 -1.23 2.76 22.89
C ILE A 199 -0.10 3.67 23.37
N THR A 200 0.21 3.72 24.68
CA THR A 200 1.32 4.53 25.18
C THR A 200 2.65 4.11 24.58
N GLU A 201 2.95 2.81 24.57
CA GLU A 201 4.18 2.29 23.98
C GLU A 201 4.26 2.62 22.48
N VAL A 202 3.17 2.42 21.73
CA VAL A 202 3.13 2.72 20.29
C VAL A 202 3.27 4.22 20.03
N VAL A 203 2.63 5.08 20.82
CA VAL A 203 2.80 6.54 20.72
C VAL A 203 4.26 6.93 20.94
N ASP A 204 4.94 6.33 21.92
CA ASP A 204 6.35 6.62 22.20
C ASP A 204 7.28 6.15 21.05
N ILE A 205 6.98 5.02 20.41
CA ILE A 205 7.71 4.50 19.23
C ILE A 205 7.62 5.45 18.04
N PHE A 206 6.42 5.91 17.71
CA PHE A 206 6.17 6.71 16.51
C PHE A 206 6.49 8.19 16.74
N GLY A 207 6.41 8.67 17.99
CA GLY A 207 6.85 10.01 18.37
C GLY A 207 6.24 11.11 17.50
N ASP A 208 7.07 12.09 17.13
CA ASP A 208 6.65 13.26 16.33
C ASP A 208 6.47 12.97 14.82
N SER A 209 6.65 11.72 14.38
CA SER A 209 6.27 11.30 13.02
C SER A 209 4.76 11.09 12.87
N SER A 210 4.03 11.10 13.98
CA SER A 210 2.60 10.86 14.06
C SER A 210 1.86 12.05 14.68
N ARG A 211 0.75 12.45 14.08
CA ARG A 211 -0.23 13.41 14.65
C ARG A 211 -1.59 12.76 14.88
N HIS A 212 -1.81 11.58 14.29
CA HIS A 212 -3.01 10.79 14.39
C HIS A 212 -2.69 9.37 14.85
N PHE A 213 -3.57 8.80 15.66
CA PHE A 213 -3.56 7.39 16.02
C PHE A 213 -4.88 6.75 15.57
N HIS A 214 -4.82 5.61 14.89
CA HIS A 214 -5.99 4.85 14.49
C HIS A 214 -6.31 3.80 15.56
N ILE A 215 -7.55 3.80 16.08
CA ILE A 215 -7.96 2.89 17.15
C ILE A 215 -8.69 1.64 16.64
N GLY A 216 -8.73 1.46 15.31
CA GLY A 216 -9.43 0.35 14.66
C GLY A 216 -10.93 0.53 14.65
N GLY A 217 -11.65 -0.50 15.09
CA GLY A 217 -13.08 -0.44 15.39
C GLY A 217 -13.97 -0.94 14.24
N ASP A 218 -13.46 -1.85 13.43
CA ASP A 218 -14.20 -2.61 12.43
C ASP A 218 -14.59 -4.01 12.93
N GLU A 219 -15.54 -4.61 12.21
CA GLU A 219 -15.99 -6.01 12.31
C GLU A 219 -16.16 -6.61 13.73
N PHE A 220 -16.64 -5.83 14.70
CA PHE A 220 -16.86 -6.28 16.07
C PHE A 220 -18.32 -6.65 16.36
N GLY A 221 -18.52 -7.51 17.36
CA GLY A 221 -19.77 -8.21 17.69
C GLY A 221 -20.79 -7.43 18.50
N TYR A 222 -20.59 -6.13 18.74
CA TYR A 222 -21.59 -5.31 19.40
C TYR A 222 -22.67 -4.86 18.39
N GLY A 223 -23.92 -5.21 18.69
CA GLY A 223 -25.09 -4.84 17.92
C GLY A 223 -25.74 -3.54 18.41
N VAL A 224 -26.92 -3.23 17.89
CA VAL A 224 -27.64 -1.97 18.21
C VAL A 224 -27.83 -1.75 19.72
N ASP A 225 -28.14 -2.81 20.46
CA ASP A 225 -28.53 -2.71 21.88
C ASP A 225 -27.34 -2.39 22.81
N ASN A 226 -26.12 -2.80 22.45
CA ASN A 226 -24.91 -2.62 23.25
C ASN A 226 -23.86 -1.71 22.60
N ASN A 227 -24.11 -1.15 21.42
CA ASN A 227 -23.16 -0.26 20.72
C ASN A 227 -22.79 1.02 21.52
N HIS A 228 -23.59 1.43 22.50
CA HIS A 228 -23.26 2.55 23.38
C HIS A 228 -21.97 2.30 24.19
N GLU A 229 -21.67 1.05 24.52
CA GLU A 229 -20.41 0.66 25.17
C GLU A 229 -19.22 0.89 24.24
N PHE A 230 -19.37 0.57 22.94
CA PHE A 230 -18.36 0.89 21.93
C PHE A 230 -18.13 2.39 21.79
N ILE A 231 -19.20 3.20 21.77
CA ILE A 231 -19.05 4.66 21.73
C ILE A 231 -18.33 5.19 22.97
N ASN A 232 -18.65 4.66 24.16
CA ASN A 232 -17.96 5.02 25.39
C ASN A 232 -16.47 4.63 25.37
N TYR A 233 -16.16 3.44 24.85
CA TYR A 233 -14.80 2.96 24.65
C TYR A 233 -14.01 3.86 23.67
N ALA A 234 -14.56 4.12 22.48
CA ALA A 234 -13.95 4.99 21.47
C ALA A 234 -13.71 6.41 22.02
N ASN A 235 -14.69 6.98 22.73
CA ASN A 235 -14.53 8.30 23.38
C ASN A 235 -13.45 8.29 24.46
N THR A 236 -13.36 7.20 25.22
CA THR A 236 -12.34 7.02 26.28
C THR A 236 -10.94 6.97 25.69
N LEU A 237 -10.75 6.26 24.58
CA LEU A 237 -9.47 6.23 23.86
C LEU A 237 -9.17 7.56 23.18
N ALA A 238 -10.17 8.20 22.56
CA ALA A 238 -9.98 9.49 21.89
C ALA A 238 -9.56 10.58 22.87
N LYS A 239 -10.19 10.64 24.04
CA LYS A 239 -9.77 11.57 25.12
C LYS A 239 -8.33 11.30 25.57
N PHE A 240 -7.98 10.02 25.74
CA PHE A 240 -6.63 9.62 26.14
C PHE A 240 -5.56 10.00 25.10
N LEU A 241 -5.87 9.85 23.81
CA LEU A 241 -5.01 10.27 22.71
C LEU A 241 -4.90 11.81 22.62
N GLN A 242 -6.00 12.52 22.84
CA GLN A 242 -6.00 13.99 22.90
C GLN A 242 -5.11 14.51 24.03
N GLU A 243 -5.12 13.88 25.21
CA GLU A 243 -4.22 14.21 26.33
C GLU A 243 -2.74 14.01 25.97
N LYS A 244 -2.44 13.15 24.99
CA LYS A 244 -1.10 12.95 24.40
C LYS A 244 -0.82 13.86 23.20
N GLY A 245 -1.74 14.75 22.83
CA GLY A 245 -1.60 15.67 21.70
C GLY A 245 -1.90 15.05 20.33
N LEU A 246 -2.55 13.88 20.29
CA LEU A 246 -2.88 13.16 19.06
C LEU A 246 -4.37 13.28 18.72
N LYS A 247 -4.66 13.30 17.43
CA LYS A 247 -6.02 13.11 16.91
C LYS A 247 -6.34 11.62 16.76
N THR A 248 -7.62 11.29 16.74
CA THR A 248 -8.07 9.89 16.66
C THR A 248 -8.71 9.60 15.30
N ARG A 249 -8.36 8.45 14.72
CA ARG A 249 -9.07 7.85 13.58
C ARG A 249 -9.74 6.55 13.95
N ILE A 250 -10.87 6.24 13.31
CA ILE A 250 -11.65 5.02 13.54
C ILE A 250 -12.33 4.57 12.25
N TRP A 251 -12.47 3.26 12.07
CA TRP A 251 -13.32 2.68 11.02
C TRP A 251 -14.81 2.98 11.29
N ASN A 252 -15.64 2.90 10.24
CA ASN A 252 -17.02 3.38 10.29
C ASN A 252 -18.07 2.36 10.77
N ASP A 253 -17.69 1.11 11.06
CA ASP A 253 -18.62 0.00 11.32
C ASP A 253 -19.55 0.22 12.52
N GLY A 254 -18.97 0.72 13.61
CA GLY A 254 -19.68 1.02 14.87
C GLY A 254 -20.50 2.31 14.84
N LEU A 255 -20.49 3.04 13.74
CA LEU A 255 -21.15 4.35 13.63
C LEU A 255 -22.59 4.15 13.17
N ILE A 256 -23.50 4.07 14.15
CA ILE A 256 -24.93 3.83 13.89
C ILE A 256 -25.80 5.02 14.28
N LYS A 257 -26.94 5.18 13.61
CA LYS A 257 -27.89 6.28 13.81
C LYS A 257 -28.34 6.43 15.26
N ALA A 258 -28.46 5.32 15.99
CA ALA A 258 -28.93 5.29 17.38
C ALA A 258 -27.96 5.95 18.37
N THR A 259 -26.65 5.87 18.13
CA THR A 259 -25.62 6.26 19.11
C THR A 259 -24.64 7.30 18.58
N ILE A 260 -24.68 7.65 17.29
CA ILE A 260 -23.72 8.60 16.69
C ILE A 260 -23.65 9.95 17.40
N ASN A 261 -24.75 10.44 17.95
CA ASN A 261 -24.79 11.72 18.68
C ASN A 261 -24.01 11.70 20.00
N GLN A 262 -23.54 10.53 20.44
CA GLN A 262 -22.74 10.35 21.66
C GLN A 262 -21.24 10.30 21.34
N LEU A 263 -20.84 10.10 20.08
CA LEU A 263 -19.45 10.02 19.68
C LEU A 263 -18.79 11.40 19.76
N ASN A 264 -17.54 11.44 20.22
CA ASN A 264 -16.72 12.64 20.20
C ASN A 264 -16.59 13.15 18.74
N PRO A 265 -17.06 14.37 18.44
CA PRO A 265 -17.06 14.91 17.07
C PRO A 265 -15.65 15.20 16.51
N ASP A 266 -14.63 15.24 17.37
CA ASP A 266 -13.24 15.44 16.95
C ASP A 266 -12.59 14.16 16.38
N ILE A 267 -13.24 12.99 16.55
CA ILE A 267 -12.79 11.74 15.94
C ILE A 267 -12.99 11.82 14.42
N GLN A 268 -11.93 11.52 13.68
CA GLN A 268 -11.97 11.45 12.22
C GLN A 268 -12.32 10.04 11.77
N ILE A 269 -13.11 9.91 10.70
CA ILE A 269 -13.64 8.62 10.25
C ILE A 269 -12.91 8.17 8.98
N THR A 270 -12.42 6.93 8.95
CA THR A 270 -11.97 6.23 7.75
C THR A 270 -13.14 5.40 7.23
N TYR A 271 -13.80 5.88 6.18
CA TYR A 271 -15.07 5.30 5.71
C TYR A 271 -14.85 4.32 4.57
N TRP A 272 -14.91 3.01 4.83
CA TRP A 272 -14.57 1.99 3.84
C TRP A 272 -15.78 1.36 3.14
N SER A 273 -16.85 1.08 3.87
CA SER A 273 -18.09 0.51 3.33
C SER A 273 -19.32 0.89 4.15
N TYR A 274 -20.46 1.06 3.50
CA TYR A 274 -21.72 1.38 4.18
C TYR A 274 -22.28 0.18 4.95
N ASP A 275 -22.08 -1.03 4.45
CA ASP A 275 -22.60 -2.26 5.04
C ASP A 275 -21.50 -3.26 5.39
N GLY A 276 -20.24 -2.99 5.10
CA GLY A 276 -19.16 -3.94 5.32
C GLY A 276 -19.23 -5.14 4.36
N ASN A 277 -19.84 -4.95 3.19
CA ASN A 277 -19.85 -5.89 2.06
C ASN A 277 -20.21 -7.34 2.42
N PRO A 278 -21.29 -7.58 3.19
CA PRO A 278 -21.67 -8.94 3.55
C PRO A 278 -22.15 -9.68 2.31
N GLN A 279 -21.88 -10.99 2.24
CA GLN A 279 -22.37 -11.85 1.15
C GLN A 279 -23.90 -11.96 1.14
N ASP A 280 -24.56 -11.75 2.29
CA ASP A 280 -26.03 -11.76 2.42
C ASP A 280 -26.62 -10.36 2.17
N GLU A 281 -27.39 -10.23 1.09
CA GLU A 281 -28.09 -8.99 0.74
C GLU A 281 -29.06 -8.52 1.84
N ARG A 282 -29.68 -9.43 2.60
CA ARG A 282 -30.57 -9.05 3.71
C ARG A 282 -29.79 -8.38 4.83
N GLU A 283 -28.57 -8.87 5.08
CA GLU A 283 -27.67 -8.27 6.05
C GLU A 283 -27.18 -6.91 5.55
N ALA A 284 -26.83 -6.78 4.27
CA ALA A 284 -26.49 -5.48 3.67
C ALA A 284 -27.62 -4.45 3.86
N GLN A 285 -28.85 -4.84 3.52
CA GLN A 285 -30.04 -3.99 3.70
C GLN A 285 -30.30 -3.65 5.18
N ARG A 286 -30.04 -4.59 6.11
CA ARG A 286 -30.15 -4.36 7.56
C ARG A 286 -29.13 -3.33 8.01
N ARG A 287 -27.85 -3.52 7.66
CA ARG A 287 -26.75 -2.63 8.05
C ARG A 287 -26.95 -1.22 7.50
N ARG A 288 -27.34 -1.05 6.23
CA ARG A 288 -27.65 0.27 5.64
C ARG A 288 -28.82 1.01 6.32
N LYS A 289 -29.76 0.30 6.94
CA LYS A 289 -30.84 0.96 7.72
C LYS A 289 -30.30 1.54 9.02
N ILE A 290 -29.31 0.90 9.63
CA ILE A 290 -28.82 1.16 11.00
C ILE A 290 -27.57 2.05 11.00
N ARG A 291 -26.58 1.73 10.16
CA ARG A 291 -25.31 2.44 10.04
C ARG A 291 -25.51 3.85 9.48
N MET A 292 -24.58 4.73 9.81
CA MET A 292 -24.46 6.06 9.27
C MET A 292 -23.85 6.00 7.87
N SER A 293 -24.47 6.66 6.89
CA SER A 293 -23.85 6.90 5.60
C SER A 293 -22.77 7.98 5.68
N MET A 294 -21.82 7.99 4.75
CA MET A 294 -20.79 9.03 4.69
C MET A 294 -21.37 10.46 4.58
N PRO A 295 -22.41 10.74 3.75
CA PRO A 295 -23.05 12.06 3.74
C PRO A 295 -23.68 12.44 5.08
N GLU A 296 -24.35 11.51 5.77
CA GLU A 296 -24.96 11.79 7.08
C GLU A 296 -23.92 12.11 8.18
N LEU A 297 -22.71 11.53 8.09
CA LEU A 297 -21.58 11.85 8.97
C LEU A 297 -21.03 13.25 8.68
N ILE A 298 -20.81 13.57 7.40
CA ILE A 298 -20.35 14.89 6.96
C ILE A 298 -21.36 15.98 7.35
N GLU A 299 -22.66 15.74 7.17
CA GLU A 299 -23.72 16.67 7.56
C GLU A 299 -23.77 16.92 9.08
N ARG A 300 -23.30 15.96 9.88
CA ARG A 300 -23.14 16.08 11.33
C ARG A 300 -21.82 16.73 11.76
N GLY A 301 -20.97 17.10 10.81
CA GLY A 301 -19.72 17.80 11.07
C GLY A 301 -18.50 16.90 11.31
N PHE A 302 -18.63 15.58 11.14
CA PHE A 302 -17.47 14.69 11.22
C PHE A 302 -16.52 14.92 10.05
N SER A 303 -15.22 14.84 10.34
CA SER A 303 -14.18 14.78 9.31
C SER A 303 -14.07 13.35 8.79
N VAL A 304 -14.23 13.16 7.48
CA VAL A 304 -14.27 11.80 6.89
C VAL A 304 -13.28 11.67 5.74
N LEU A 305 -12.46 10.62 5.78
CA LEU A 305 -11.69 10.13 4.64
C LEU A 305 -12.47 9.03 3.92
N ASN A 306 -12.44 9.07 2.59
CA ASN A 306 -13.04 8.05 1.74
C ASN A 306 -12.06 6.88 1.56
N TYR A 307 -12.42 5.70 2.05
CA TYR A 307 -11.68 4.44 1.93
C TYR A 307 -12.47 3.40 1.11
N ASN A 308 -13.42 3.86 0.26
CA ASN A 308 -14.30 3.04 -0.58
C ASN A 308 -13.63 1.74 -1.07
N ALA A 309 -14.03 0.62 -0.48
CA ALA A 309 -13.35 -0.66 -0.69
C ALA A 309 -13.34 -1.12 -2.13
N TYR A 310 -14.39 -0.82 -2.92
CA TYR A 310 -14.45 -1.25 -4.31
C TYR A 310 -13.28 -0.70 -5.15
N TYR A 311 -12.98 0.60 -4.99
CA TYR A 311 -11.96 1.28 -5.80
C TYR A 311 -10.62 1.40 -5.09
N LEU A 312 -10.64 1.44 -3.76
CA LEU A 312 -9.51 1.85 -2.95
C LEU A 312 -8.97 0.72 -2.08
N TYR A 313 -9.48 -0.50 -2.17
CA TYR A 313 -8.82 -1.68 -1.59
C TYR A 313 -8.10 -2.46 -2.68
N PHE A 314 -6.94 -3.01 -2.32
CA PHE A 314 -6.21 -3.95 -3.14
C PHE A 314 -5.71 -5.11 -2.26
N THR A 315 -6.20 -6.31 -2.52
CA THR A 315 -5.80 -7.54 -1.83
C THR A 315 -4.87 -8.33 -2.76
N PRO A 316 -3.53 -8.26 -2.60
CA PRO A 316 -2.63 -9.04 -3.44
C PRO A 316 -2.92 -10.53 -3.27
N GLU A 317 -3.02 -11.26 -4.38
CA GLU A 317 -3.27 -12.71 -4.39
C GLU A 317 -2.16 -13.44 -5.15
N GLU A 318 -1.68 -14.58 -4.63
CA GLU A 318 -0.66 -15.40 -5.29
C GLU A 318 -1.08 -15.83 -6.72
N GLY A 319 -0.27 -15.46 -7.71
CA GLY A 319 -0.43 -15.90 -9.10
C GLY A 319 -0.15 -14.81 -10.13
N ALA A 320 -0.45 -15.08 -11.40
CA ALA A 320 -0.26 -14.14 -12.51
C ALA A 320 -1.19 -12.90 -12.45
N ALA A 321 -2.10 -12.87 -11.47
CA ALA A 321 -3.17 -11.90 -11.38
C ALA A 321 -2.71 -10.58 -10.73
N THR A 322 -1.82 -10.58 -9.73
CA THR A 322 -1.48 -9.34 -8.97
C THR A 322 -1.04 -8.15 -9.84
N SER A 323 -0.19 -8.38 -10.84
CA SER A 323 0.26 -7.31 -11.75
C SER A 323 -0.81 -6.93 -12.79
N HIS A 324 -1.62 -7.88 -13.24
CA HIS A 324 -2.73 -7.64 -14.16
C HIS A 324 -3.87 -6.88 -13.47
N ASP A 325 -4.23 -7.32 -12.27
CA ASP A 325 -5.28 -6.80 -11.43
C ASP A 325 -4.94 -5.41 -10.93
N SER A 326 -3.68 -5.16 -10.52
CA SER A 326 -3.25 -3.81 -10.15
C SER A 326 -3.32 -2.83 -11.33
N ASN A 327 -2.92 -3.27 -12.52
CA ASN A 327 -3.05 -2.45 -13.73
C ASN A 327 -4.52 -2.20 -14.10
N PHE A 328 -5.39 -3.21 -13.94
CA PHE A 328 -6.83 -3.07 -14.13
C PHE A 328 -7.43 -2.09 -13.10
N ALA A 329 -7.16 -2.27 -11.81
CA ALA A 329 -7.61 -1.40 -10.74
C ALA A 329 -7.16 0.04 -10.97
N THR A 330 -5.90 0.25 -11.39
CA THR A 330 -5.38 1.59 -11.74
C THR A 330 -6.21 2.24 -12.85
N ARG A 331 -6.52 1.49 -13.92
CA ARG A 331 -7.36 1.97 -15.03
C ARG A 331 -8.78 2.27 -14.58
N ASP A 332 -9.33 1.41 -13.73
CA ASP A 332 -10.68 1.54 -13.23
C ASP A 332 -10.84 2.78 -12.34
N VAL A 333 -9.90 3.01 -11.40
CA VAL A 333 -9.85 4.22 -10.57
C VAL A 333 -9.73 5.48 -11.42
N LEU A 334 -8.84 5.50 -12.42
CA LEU A 334 -8.63 6.67 -13.26
C LEU A 334 -9.90 7.04 -14.03
N LYS A 335 -10.60 6.03 -14.56
CA LYS A 335 -11.77 6.19 -15.43
C LYS A 335 -13.07 6.42 -14.66
N ASN A 336 -13.29 5.64 -13.60
CA ASN A 336 -14.62 5.47 -13.01
C ASN A 336 -14.72 6.01 -11.58
N TRP A 337 -13.61 6.18 -10.88
CA TRP A 337 -13.60 6.73 -9.53
C TRP A 337 -13.37 8.25 -9.51
N ASP A 338 -13.94 8.92 -8.52
CA ASP A 338 -13.55 10.27 -8.09
C ASP A 338 -13.83 10.37 -6.58
N LEU A 339 -13.24 11.36 -5.90
CA LEU A 339 -13.30 11.46 -4.44
C LEU A 339 -14.73 11.43 -3.87
N THR A 340 -15.75 11.81 -4.65
CA THR A 340 -17.14 11.85 -4.22
C THR A 340 -17.85 10.50 -4.23
N ILE A 341 -17.24 9.46 -4.81
CA ILE A 341 -17.78 8.09 -4.86
C ILE A 341 -17.32 7.33 -3.62
N TRP A 342 -18.23 7.10 -2.68
CA TRP A 342 -17.94 6.52 -1.37
C TRP A 342 -18.66 5.18 -1.11
N ASP A 343 -19.78 4.93 -1.78
CA ASP A 343 -20.59 3.73 -1.61
C ASP A 343 -20.35 2.77 -2.77
N GLU A 344 -19.29 1.96 -2.69
CA GLU A 344 -18.95 0.98 -3.72
C GLU A 344 -18.84 1.68 -5.11
N GLN A 345 -19.47 1.10 -6.13
CA GLN A 345 -19.59 1.66 -7.48
C GLN A 345 -20.74 2.66 -7.64
N ASN A 346 -21.56 2.89 -6.60
CA ASN A 346 -22.83 3.60 -6.72
C ASN A 346 -22.63 5.09 -7.02
N PRO A 347 -22.95 5.58 -8.24
CA PRO A 347 -22.77 6.99 -8.55
C PRO A 347 -23.97 7.86 -8.12
N GLN A 348 -25.08 7.25 -7.66
CA GLN A 348 -26.34 7.95 -7.43
C GLN A 348 -26.36 8.73 -6.11
N ASN A 349 -25.60 8.28 -5.12
CA ASN A 349 -25.50 8.89 -3.80
C ASN A 349 -24.15 9.58 -3.57
N LYS A 350 -23.44 9.94 -4.64
CA LYS A 350 -22.19 10.72 -4.57
C LYS A 350 -22.35 11.98 -3.73
N ILE A 351 -21.26 12.36 -3.06
CA ILE A 351 -21.19 13.60 -2.32
C ILE A 351 -21.13 14.79 -3.29
N LYS A 352 -22.06 15.74 -3.17
CA LYS A 352 -22.16 16.87 -4.11
C LYS A 352 -20.98 17.83 -4.05
N ASP A 353 -20.42 18.02 -2.85
CA ASP A 353 -19.33 18.95 -2.60
C ASP A 353 -18.07 18.19 -2.14
N PRO A 354 -17.08 17.96 -3.03
CA PRO A 354 -15.86 17.24 -2.68
C PRO A 354 -15.00 17.98 -1.65
N HIS A 355 -15.20 19.29 -1.42
CA HIS A 355 -14.44 20.02 -0.41
C HIS A 355 -14.78 19.58 1.02
N LYS A 356 -15.93 18.94 1.22
CA LYS A 356 -16.34 18.37 2.52
C LYS A 356 -15.69 17.03 2.87
N ILE A 357 -14.99 16.41 1.93
CA ILE A 357 -14.29 15.14 2.12
C ILE A 357 -12.85 15.45 2.49
N MET A 358 -12.35 14.94 3.60
CA MET A 358 -11.01 15.27 4.09
C MET A 358 -9.91 14.71 3.19
N GLY A 359 -10.18 13.57 2.54
CA GLY A 359 -9.31 12.96 1.54
C GLY A 359 -9.58 11.46 1.42
N SER A 360 -8.58 10.64 1.10
CA SER A 360 -8.74 9.20 0.86
C SER A 360 -7.42 8.44 0.87
N ALA A 361 -7.46 7.13 1.10
CA ALA A 361 -6.30 6.25 1.00
C ALA A 361 -6.56 5.05 0.10
N LEU A 362 -5.51 4.53 -0.51
CA LEU A 362 -5.47 3.13 -0.94
C LEU A 362 -5.25 2.26 0.32
N SER A 363 -5.96 1.16 0.47
CA SER A 363 -5.64 0.11 1.44
C SER A 363 -5.08 -1.11 0.73
N ILE A 364 -3.92 -1.60 1.16
CA ILE A 364 -3.35 -2.87 0.71
C ILE A 364 -3.46 -3.86 1.86
N TRP A 365 -4.35 -4.85 1.72
CA TRP A 365 -4.63 -5.86 2.73
C TRP A 365 -3.95 -7.19 2.40
N GLY A 366 -3.44 -7.90 3.41
CA GLY A 366 -2.50 -9.01 3.23
C GLY A 366 -3.09 -10.43 3.25
N GLU A 367 -4.40 -10.60 3.33
CA GLU A 367 -5.09 -11.88 3.61
C GLU A 367 -4.76 -12.98 2.59
N HIS A 368 -4.51 -12.58 1.34
CA HIS A 368 -4.28 -13.50 0.22
C HIS A 368 -2.88 -13.39 -0.38
N ALA A 369 -2.01 -12.54 0.21
CA ALA A 369 -0.70 -12.25 -0.34
C ALA A 369 0.25 -13.45 -0.25
N GLY A 370 0.02 -14.36 0.71
CA GLY A 370 0.80 -15.60 0.85
C GLY A 370 2.31 -15.35 0.87
N SER A 371 3.01 -16.00 -0.04
CA SER A 371 4.47 -15.94 -0.25
C SER A 371 4.93 -14.92 -1.29
N LEU A 372 4.02 -14.06 -1.79
CA LEU A 372 4.39 -12.96 -2.67
C LEU A 372 5.52 -12.14 -2.03
N GLN A 373 6.48 -11.73 -2.86
CA GLN A 373 7.58 -10.90 -2.37
C GLN A 373 7.07 -9.48 -2.14
N SER A 374 7.36 -8.91 -0.98
CA SER A 374 6.91 -7.57 -0.58
C SER A 374 7.33 -6.49 -1.60
N ASP A 375 8.54 -6.60 -2.17
CA ASP A 375 9.03 -5.71 -3.25
C ASP A 375 8.16 -5.76 -4.50
N SER A 376 7.65 -6.95 -4.85
CA SER A 376 6.75 -7.13 -5.98
C SER A 376 5.41 -6.46 -5.72
N ILE A 377 4.85 -6.62 -4.51
CA ILE A 377 3.59 -5.95 -4.14
C ILE A 377 3.77 -4.43 -4.21
N GLN A 378 4.84 -3.89 -3.64
CA GLN A 378 5.16 -2.46 -3.72
C GLN A 378 5.25 -1.97 -5.17
N LYS A 379 6.03 -2.68 -5.99
CA LYS A 379 6.23 -2.32 -7.40
C LYS A 379 4.92 -2.30 -8.19
N TYR A 380 4.07 -3.31 -8.01
CA TYR A 380 2.84 -3.43 -8.78
C TYR A 380 1.75 -2.48 -8.31
N THR A 381 1.70 -2.13 -7.02
CA THR A 381 0.68 -1.23 -6.47
C THR A 381 1.07 0.25 -6.51
N ALA A 382 2.35 0.58 -6.79
CA ALA A 382 2.81 1.96 -6.89
C ALA A 382 2.01 2.84 -7.88
N PRO A 383 1.67 2.37 -9.10
CA PRO A 383 0.84 3.12 -10.04
C PRO A 383 -0.58 3.39 -9.51
N LEU A 384 -1.21 2.39 -8.88
CA LEU A 384 -2.54 2.51 -8.28
C LEU A 384 -2.54 3.56 -7.16
N LEU A 385 -1.57 3.47 -6.25
CA LEU A 385 -1.37 4.43 -5.16
C LEU A 385 -1.19 5.85 -5.70
N THR A 386 -0.35 6.01 -6.72
CA THR A 386 -0.12 7.31 -7.38
C THR A 386 -1.41 7.86 -8.00
N ALA A 387 -2.18 7.02 -8.69
CA ALA A 387 -3.45 7.42 -9.31
C ALA A 387 -4.45 7.91 -8.27
N ILE A 388 -4.61 7.18 -7.15
CA ILE A 388 -5.52 7.57 -6.06
C ILE A 388 -5.08 8.90 -5.45
N ILE A 389 -3.81 9.08 -5.13
CA ILE A 389 -3.29 10.34 -4.57
C ILE A 389 -3.59 11.52 -5.50
N TYR A 390 -3.35 11.38 -6.81
CA TYR A 390 -3.66 12.43 -7.77
C TYR A 390 -5.15 12.69 -7.92
N LYS A 391 -5.99 11.65 -8.02
CA LYS A 391 -7.45 11.82 -8.11
C LYS A 391 -8.02 12.53 -6.87
N THR A 392 -7.42 12.28 -5.71
CA THR A 392 -7.77 12.94 -4.45
C THR A 392 -7.41 14.44 -4.51
N LYS A 393 -6.17 14.75 -4.89
CA LYS A 393 -5.66 16.12 -4.96
C LYS A 393 -6.20 16.97 -6.11
N ALA A 394 -6.76 16.34 -7.15
CA ALA A 394 -7.38 17.05 -8.27
C ALA A 394 -8.53 17.98 -7.82
N THR A 395 -9.09 17.74 -6.63
CA THR A 395 -10.10 18.59 -6.02
C THR A 395 -9.56 19.95 -5.57
N ASP A 396 -8.26 20.06 -5.26
CA ASP A 396 -7.62 21.27 -4.74
C ASP A 396 -6.85 22.07 -5.82
N ASN A 397 -6.23 21.40 -6.80
CA ASN A 397 -5.48 22.03 -7.89
C ASN A 397 -5.84 21.39 -9.24
N ARG A 398 -6.93 21.87 -9.84
CA ARG A 398 -7.52 21.25 -11.04
C ARG A 398 -6.59 21.27 -12.25
N ASP A 399 -5.91 22.36 -12.56
CA ASP A 399 -5.23 22.47 -13.86
C ASP A 399 -3.96 21.62 -13.96
N GLU A 400 -3.11 21.65 -12.93
CA GLU A 400 -1.90 20.83 -12.90
C GLU A 400 -2.23 19.34 -12.70
N THR A 401 -3.15 19.03 -11.80
CA THR A 401 -3.54 17.64 -11.55
C THR A 401 -4.32 17.07 -12.72
N ASN A 402 -5.20 17.85 -13.38
CA ASN A 402 -5.85 17.40 -14.62
C ASN A 402 -4.82 17.21 -15.72
N ARG A 403 -3.75 18.03 -15.81
CA ARG A 403 -2.65 17.75 -16.76
C ARG A 403 -1.92 16.45 -16.41
N ARG A 404 -1.68 16.14 -15.13
CA ARG A 404 -1.04 14.88 -14.69
C ARG A 404 -1.92 13.66 -14.89
N LEU A 405 -3.21 13.75 -14.54
CA LEU A 405 -4.22 12.73 -14.81
C LEU A 405 -4.38 12.54 -16.31
N ARG A 406 -4.38 13.63 -17.07
CA ARG A 406 -4.36 13.62 -18.53
C ARG A 406 -3.08 13.01 -19.05
N LEU A 407 -1.89 13.23 -18.48
CA LEU A 407 -0.68 12.49 -18.86
C LEU A 407 -0.78 11.00 -18.48
N LEU A 408 -1.35 10.63 -17.33
CA LEU A 408 -1.60 9.23 -16.99
C LEU A 408 -2.64 8.57 -17.91
N THR A 409 -3.59 9.35 -18.44
CA THR A 409 -4.67 8.89 -19.31
C THR A 409 -4.32 8.99 -20.82
N GLU A 410 -3.58 10.01 -21.25
CA GLU A 410 -3.15 10.35 -22.63
C GLU A 410 -1.76 9.85 -22.97
N ASN A 411 -0.88 9.58 -21.99
CA ASN A 411 0.19 8.59 -22.21
C ASN A 411 -0.40 7.19 -22.42
N ASP A 412 -1.73 7.05 -22.44
CA ASP A 412 -2.51 5.93 -22.99
C ASP A 412 -2.03 4.56 -22.52
N PHE A 413 -1.46 4.50 -21.31
CA PHE A 413 -0.71 3.35 -20.86
C PHE A 413 0.32 2.84 -21.88
N ALA A 414 0.73 3.57 -22.92
CA ALA A 414 1.64 3.10 -23.96
C ALA A 414 3.04 2.78 -23.40
N SER A 415 3.39 3.33 -22.23
CA SER A 415 4.57 2.92 -21.45
C SER A 415 4.34 1.64 -20.62
N LEU A 416 3.09 1.30 -20.27
CA LEU A 416 2.68 0.04 -19.62
C LEU A 416 2.23 -1.03 -20.62
N ASP A 417 1.93 -0.63 -21.86
CA ASP A 417 1.49 -1.48 -22.98
C ASP A 417 2.65 -1.74 -23.94
N SER A 418 3.82 -1.15 -23.72
CA SER A 418 5.02 -1.50 -24.46
C SER A 418 5.84 -2.58 -23.77
N THR A 419 5.60 -2.93 -22.50
CA THR A 419 6.34 -3.99 -21.79
C THR A 419 5.49 -4.77 -20.78
N THR A 420 5.12 -6.00 -21.12
CA THR A 420 4.53 -7.02 -20.23
C THR A 420 5.65 -7.74 -19.46
N TYR A 421 5.62 -7.69 -18.13
CA TYR A 421 6.56 -8.42 -17.30
C TYR A 421 5.99 -9.76 -16.85
N ILE A 422 6.75 -10.84 -17.00
CA ILE A 422 6.37 -12.18 -16.56
C ILE A 422 7.39 -12.63 -15.51
N ASP A 423 6.96 -12.74 -14.26
CA ASP A 423 7.80 -13.28 -13.18
C ASP A 423 7.84 -14.81 -13.25
N LEU A 424 9.01 -15.33 -13.60
CA LEU A 424 9.23 -16.76 -13.79
C LEU A 424 9.16 -17.55 -12.47
N LEU A 425 9.39 -16.91 -11.32
CA LEU A 425 9.25 -17.57 -10.02
C LEU A 425 7.78 -17.83 -9.68
N GLN A 426 6.86 -17.06 -10.26
CA GLN A 426 5.41 -17.21 -10.03
C GLN A 426 4.77 -18.21 -11.00
N LEU A 427 5.51 -18.69 -12.02
CA LEU A 427 4.96 -19.65 -12.98
C LEU A 427 4.89 -21.06 -12.40
N LYS A 428 3.73 -21.71 -12.64
CA LYS A 428 3.58 -23.15 -12.47
C LYS A 428 4.20 -23.88 -13.67
N ASN A 429 4.71 -25.09 -13.44
CA ASN A 429 5.14 -25.93 -14.55
C ASN A 429 3.95 -26.17 -15.49
N HIS A 430 4.20 -26.08 -16.78
CA HIS A 430 3.25 -26.13 -17.88
C HIS A 430 2.28 -24.93 -18.01
N ALA A 431 2.62 -23.75 -17.48
CA ALA A 431 1.81 -22.55 -17.62
C ALA A 431 1.61 -22.12 -19.09
N PHE A 432 0.42 -21.64 -19.43
CA PHE A 432 0.08 -21.12 -20.75
C PHE A 432 -0.40 -19.67 -20.64
N ILE A 433 0.26 -18.76 -21.36
CA ILE A 433 0.06 -17.32 -21.23
C ILE A 433 -0.35 -16.78 -22.59
N ALA A 434 -1.49 -16.10 -22.66
CA ALA A 434 -2.02 -15.51 -23.89
C ALA A 434 -1.93 -13.97 -23.84
N LEU A 435 -1.13 -13.40 -24.73
CA LEU A 435 -0.97 -11.96 -24.91
C LEU A 435 -2.17 -11.41 -25.70
N LYS A 436 -2.80 -10.34 -25.21
CA LYS A 436 -4.08 -9.84 -25.74
C LYS A 436 -4.02 -8.45 -26.42
N ASN A 437 -2.98 -7.64 -26.17
CA ASN A 437 -2.93 -6.25 -26.67
C ASN A 437 -2.02 -6.08 -27.89
N ASN A 438 -2.38 -5.17 -28.79
CA ASN A 438 -1.63 -4.86 -30.01
C ASN A 438 -0.48 -3.87 -29.66
N ARG A 439 0.79 -4.33 -29.70
CA ARG A 439 2.06 -3.59 -29.48
C ARG A 439 2.76 -3.69 -28.10
N GLN A 440 2.93 -4.91 -27.57
CA GLN A 440 3.66 -5.17 -26.31
C GLN A 440 5.06 -5.75 -26.54
N THR A 441 6.08 -5.29 -25.81
CA THR A 441 7.33 -6.04 -25.54
C THR A 441 7.07 -6.95 -24.34
N VAL A 442 7.68 -8.12 -24.27
CA VAL A 442 7.58 -9.02 -23.11
C VAL A 442 8.95 -9.12 -22.49
N ARG A 443 9.03 -8.95 -21.17
CA ARG A 443 10.25 -9.15 -20.38
C ARG A 443 10.03 -10.23 -19.35
N LEU A 444 10.92 -11.20 -19.33
CA LEU A 444 10.93 -12.25 -18.32
C LEU A 444 11.72 -11.74 -17.11
N LEU A 445 11.12 -11.73 -15.93
CA LEU A 445 11.79 -11.35 -14.69
C LEU A 445 12.36 -12.59 -14.00
N GLN A 446 13.43 -12.39 -13.21
CA GLN A 446 14.08 -13.44 -12.42
C GLN A 446 14.65 -14.59 -13.27
N GLU A 447 15.04 -14.31 -14.52
CA GLU A 447 15.62 -15.34 -15.41
C GLU A 447 16.85 -16.01 -14.78
N ASN A 448 17.67 -15.26 -14.05
CA ASN A 448 18.83 -15.76 -13.32
C ASN A 448 18.49 -16.79 -12.22
N LYS A 449 17.22 -16.91 -11.80
CA LYS A 449 16.73 -17.87 -10.79
C LYS A 449 16.11 -19.14 -11.39
N LEU A 450 15.95 -19.19 -12.70
CA LEU A 450 15.46 -20.39 -13.42
C LEU A 450 16.28 -21.68 -13.23
N PRO A 451 17.61 -21.66 -13.03
CA PRO A 451 18.40 -22.88 -12.83
C PRO A 451 17.86 -23.80 -11.73
N GLU A 452 17.15 -23.24 -10.75
CA GLU A 452 16.61 -23.94 -9.58
C GLU A 452 15.20 -24.53 -9.83
N ARG A 453 14.51 -24.16 -10.92
CA ARG A 453 13.07 -24.40 -11.08
C ARG A 453 12.69 -25.52 -12.07
N LYS A 454 13.43 -25.70 -13.17
CA LYS A 454 13.17 -26.71 -14.23
C LYS A 454 11.70 -26.75 -14.71
N ILE A 455 11.18 -25.62 -15.19
CA ILE A 455 9.79 -25.45 -15.66
C ILE A 455 9.68 -25.42 -17.19
N THR A 456 8.52 -25.85 -17.70
CA THR A 456 8.07 -25.67 -19.08
C THR A 456 6.91 -24.66 -19.13
N PHE A 457 6.88 -23.74 -20.08
CA PHE A 457 5.75 -22.80 -20.24
C PHE A 457 5.57 -22.33 -21.69
N TRP A 458 4.39 -21.78 -21.99
CA TRP A 458 3.98 -21.32 -23.32
C TRP A 458 3.59 -19.85 -23.33
N LEU A 459 4.07 -19.13 -24.35
CA LEU A 459 3.69 -17.77 -24.67
C LEU A 459 2.99 -17.72 -26.03
N ASN A 460 1.71 -17.37 -26.02
CA ASN A 460 0.84 -17.24 -27.18
C ASN A 460 0.63 -15.75 -27.50
N GLY A 461 0.83 -15.34 -28.76
CA GLY A 461 0.76 -13.93 -29.17
C GLY A 461 0.56 -13.73 -30.67
N SER A 462 1.12 -12.67 -31.23
CA SER A 462 1.09 -12.32 -32.63
C SER A 462 2.35 -11.55 -33.02
N ASP A 463 2.47 -11.26 -34.31
CA ASP A 463 3.48 -10.38 -34.95
C ASP A 463 3.46 -8.91 -34.47
N LYS A 464 2.56 -8.57 -33.56
CA LYS A 464 2.47 -7.25 -32.94
C LYS A 464 3.13 -7.20 -31.58
N GLN A 465 3.61 -8.32 -31.04
CA GLN A 465 4.38 -8.35 -29.80
C GLN A 465 5.84 -8.68 -30.06
N LYS A 466 6.68 -8.15 -29.18
CA LYS A 466 8.10 -8.43 -29.09
C LYS A 466 8.38 -9.17 -27.79
N ILE A 467 9.42 -9.97 -27.73
CA ILE A 467 9.95 -10.51 -26.48
C ILE A 467 11.45 -10.28 -26.42
N GLN A 468 11.92 -9.85 -25.26
CA GLN A 468 13.34 -9.81 -24.93
C GLN A 468 13.67 -11.04 -24.10
N LEU A 469 14.49 -11.91 -24.67
CA LEU A 469 15.06 -13.06 -23.98
C LEU A 469 16.49 -12.71 -23.62
N ASN A 470 16.92 -13.05 -22.41
CA ASN A 470 18.34 -12.93 -22.11
C ASN A 470 19.19 -13.84 -23.04
N PRO A 471 20.49 -13.57 -23.17
CA PRO A 471 21.38 -14.34 -24.04
C PRO A 471 21.58 -15.80 -23.62
N HIS A 472 21.02 -16.25 -22.50
CA HIS A 472 21.18 -17.62 -22.03
C HIS A 472 20.11 -18.58 -22.56
N TRP A 473 18.97 -18.07 -23.02
CA TRP A 473 17.99 -18.86 -23.76
C TRP A 473 18.55 -19.30 -25.11
N ARG A 474 18.43 -20.59 -25.41
CA ARG A 474 18.92 -21.21 -26.63
C ARG A 474 17.76 -21.78 -27.42
N LYS A 475 17.56 -21.28 -28.64
CA LYS A 475 16.62 -21.87 -29.59
C LYS A 475 17.00 -23.33 -29.85
N THR A 476 16.03 -24.23 -29.83
CA THR A 476 16.23 -25.66 -30.12
C THR A 476 15.72 -26.03 -31.51
N ASP A 477 15.93 -27.27 -31.93
CA ASP A 477 15.37 -27.79 -33.19
C ASP A 477 13.90 -28.24 -33.06
N HIS A 478 13.30 -28.08 -31.86
CA HIS A 478 11.95 -28.54 -31.57
C HIS A 478 10.89 -27.48 -31.91
N VAL A 479 9.88 -27.91 -32.68
CA VAL A 479 8.69 -27.15 -33.02
C VAL A 479 7.47 -27.99 -32.68
N GLN A 480 6.44 -27.37 -32.10
CA GLN A 480 5.20 -28.05 -31.73
C GLN A 480 3.99 -27.23 -32.21
N GLN A 481 2.98 -27.93 -32.73
CA GLN A 481 1.67 -27.32 -32.98
C GLN A 481 0.75 -27.44 -31.77
N ARG A 482 0.06 -26.34 -31.46
CA ARG A 482 -0.96 -26.27 -30.42
C ARG A 482 -1.98 -25.20 -30.79
N ASP A 483 -3.28 -25.53 -30.70
CA ASP A 483 -4.40 -24.59 -30.93
C ASP A 483 -4.33 -23.83 -32.27
N GLY A 484 -3.89 -24.52 -33.34
CA GLY A 484 -3.77 -23.95 -34.68
C GLY A 484 -2.56 -23.03 -34.89
N LYS A 485 -1.60 -23.01 -33.96
CA LYS A 485 -0.38 -22.21 -34.03
C LYS A 485 0.88 -23.04 -33.88
N ASP A 486 1.97 -22.55 -34.47
CA ASP A 486 3.30 -23.13 -34.35
C ASP A 486 4.08 -22.45 -33.23
N TYR A 487 4.65 -23.26 -32.32
CA TYR A 487 5.51 -22.81 -31.24
C TYR A 487 6.95 -23.28 -31.46
N GLN A 488 7.90 -22.40 -31.21
CA GLN A 488 9.34 -22.68 -31.22
C GLN A 488 9.83 -22.84 -29.77
N ALA A 489 10.57 -23.92 -29.49
CA ALA A 489 11.18 -24.12 -28.18
C ALA A 489 12.50 -23.36 -28.02
N TYR A 490 12.70 -22.82 -26.81
CA TYR A 490 13.92 -22.21 -26.30
C TYR A 490 14.24 -22.81 -24.93
N ASP A 491 15.48 -23.23 -24.72
CA ASP A 491 15.93 -23.85 -23.48
C ASP A 491 16.91 -22.97 -22.71
N TYR A 492 16.79 -22.97 -21.38
CA TYR A 492 17.77 -22.37 -20.47
C TYR A 492 17.88 -23.19 -19.19
N GLN A 493 19.03 -23.85 -18.99
CA GLN A 493 19.36 -24.64 -17.79
C GLN A 493 18.25 -25.62 -17.34
N GLY A 494 17.67 -26.35 -18.30
CA GLY A 494 16.64 -27.35 -18.04
C GLY A 494 15.21 -26.80 -17.95
N ASN A 495 15.02 -25.52 -18.22
CA ASN A 495 13.71 -24.89 -18.43
C ASN A 495 13.43 -24.75 -19.92
N THR A 496 12.17 -24.86 -20.32
CA THR A 496 11.74 -24.78 -21.72
C THR A 496 10.64 -23.73 -21.90
N LEU A 497 10.89 -22.74 -22.75
CA LEU A 497 9.93 -21.76 -23.23
C LEU A 497 9.46 -22.16 -24.63
N TRP A 498 8.16 -22.39 -24.78
CA TRP A 498 7.49 -22.51 -26.07
C TRP A 498 6.91 -21.16 -26.49
N LEU A 499 7.55 -20.51 -27.46
CA LEU A 499 7.16 -19.19 -27.96
C LEU A 499 6.39 -19.34 -29.27
N ASP A 500 5.20 -18.75 -29.36
CA ASP A 500 4.47 -18.60 -30.62
C ASP A 500 5.40 -17.96 -31.67
N LYS A 501 5.59 -18.64 -32.80
CA LYS A 501 6.52 -18.22 -33.85
C LYS A 501 6.23 -16.85 -34.45
N THR A 502 5.01 -16.34 -34.26
CA THR A 502 4.63 -15.03 -34.76
C THR A 502 5.18 -13.90 -33.90
N ILE A 503 5.53 -14.15 -32.63
CA ILE A 503 6.12 -13.13 -31.74
C ILE A 503 7.54 -12.81 -32.21
N GLU A 504 7.85 -11.51 -32.35
CA GLU A 504 9.20 -11.05 -32.71
C GLU A 504 10.14 -11.16 -31.49
N ILE A 505 11.33 -11.72 -31.67
CA ILE A 505 12.37 -11.64 -30.63
C ILE A 505 13.22 -10.40 -30.90
N SER A 506 13.20 -9.46 -29.96
CA SER A 506 14.02 -8.25 -30.03
C SER A 506 15.32 -8.45 -29.26
N ASP A 507 16.40 -7.80 -29.72
CA ASP A 507 17.67 -7.79 -28.99
C ASP A 507 17.48 -7.20 -27.57
N PRO A 508 18.21 -7.72 -26.55
CA PRO A 508 18.08 -7.32 -25.15
C PRO A 508 18.23 -5.83 -24.88
#